data_AF-A0A1E3LPA4-F1
#
_entry.id   AF-A0A1E3LPA4-F1
#
_cell.length_a   1.000
_cell.length_b   1.000
_cell.length_c   1.000
_cell.angle_alpha   90.00
_cell.angle_beta   90.00
_cell.angle_gamma   90.00
#
_symmetry.space_group_name_H-M   'P 1'
#
loop_
_entity.id
_entity.type
_entity.pdbx_description
1 polymer ?
#
loop_
_entity_poly.entity_id
_entity_poly.type
_entity_poly.pdbx_seq_one_letter_code
_entity_poly.pdbx_strand_id
1 'polypeptide(L)'
;MQVHGCTALWSASQASGRAETAANGSNAVDTFEAFARYLDSTAPWDRKVIDAHRQRCLASGGSEVLDACFVGGRDDKALLQALFRLRVASHPNAVDYLAATGECGTIGDDALLALRALRAESRAALLHKIELTPHGLMVLPVPGSAARILLHPECLSEKDGAFTAEEACTLLLSKGHAVGPEPETCLKRMLCVRLAKQPRRPDPLALRTWCSTLLKAHEPFFERAEVTRQDMQDFELVMRWLADVDPLEGSGASCRQIAARALARSTDLN
;
A
#
# COMPACT_ATOMS: atom_id res chain seq x y z
N MET A 1 41.48 -1.10 -37.86
CA MET A 1 40.14 -1.69 -37.99
C MET A 1 39.19 -0.88 -37.13
N GLN A 2 38.49 0.07 -37.75
CA GLN A 2 37.41 0.84 -37.12
C GLN A 2 36.11 0.07 -37.32
N VAL A 3 35.34 -0.11 -36.25
CA VAL A 3 33.95 -0.57 -36.35
C VAL A 3 33.09 0.46 -35.62
N HIS A 4 32.18 1.07 -36.39
CA HIS A 4 31.13 1.96 -35.94
C HIS A 4 30.09 1.22 -35.08
N GLY A 5 29.58 1.88 -34.06
CA GLY A 5 28.41 1.44 -33.29
C GLY A 5 27.62 2.67 -32.85
N CYS A 6 26.80 3.18 -33.75
CA CYS A 6 25.97 4.37 -33.60
C CYS A 6 24.50 3.94 -33.68
N THR A 7 23.85 3.62 -32.56
CA THR A 7 22.37 3.53 -32.46
C THR A 7 21.90 3.31 -31.02
N ALA A 8 21.49 4.38 -30.33
CA ALA A 8 20.46 4.37 -29.25
C ALA A 8 20.24 5.79 -28.68
N LEU A 9 19.87 6.77 -29.51
CA LEU A 9 19.47 8.12 -29.05
C LEU A 9 18.04 8.51 -29.47
N TRP A 10 17.22 7.54 -29.89
CA TRP A 10 15.93 7.80 -30.55
C TRP A 10 14.67 7.36 -29.80
N SER A 11 14.76 6.94 -28.53
CA SER A 11 13.60 6.50 -27.74
C SER A 11 13.15 7.50 -26.66
N ALA A 12 14.01 8.37 -26.16
CA ALA A 12 13.64 9.37 -25.15
C ALA A 12 12.85 10.56 -25.73
N SER A 13 13.09 10.91 -27.00
CA SER A 13 12.43 12.05 -27.65
C SER A 13 10.95 11.79 -27.99
N GLN A 14 10.55 10.52 -28.24
CA GLN A 14 9.15 10.20 -28.53
C GLN A 14 8.26 10.15 -27.27
N ALA A 15 8.83 9.87 -26.09
CA ALA A 15 8.11 10.02 -24.81
C ALA A 15 7.89 11.50 -24.44
N SER A 16 8.85 12.37 -24.78
CA SER A 16 8.74 13.83 -24.57
C SER A 16 7.82 14.50 -25.62
N GLY A 17 7.84 14.05 -26.89
CA GLY A 17 7.07 14.66 -27.97
C GLY A 17 5.57 14.32 -28.01
N ARG A 18 5.13 13.32 -27.24
CA ARG A 18 3.69 13.05 -26.99
C ARG A 18 3.16 13.74 -25.72
N ALA A 19 4.02 14.41 -24.95
CA ALA A 19 3.61 15.09 -23.72
C ALA A 19 3.00 16.49 -23.96
N GLU A 20 3.11 17.05 -25.17
CA GLU A 20 2.74 18.45 -25.46
C GLU A 20 1.40 18.64 -26.21
N THR A 21 0.60 17.58 -26.43
CA THR A 21 -0.69 17.70 -27.16
C THR A 21 -1.93 17.26 -26.37
N ALA A 22 -1.89 17.31 -25.03
CA ALA A 22 -3.07 17.09 -24.19
C ALA A 22 -3.30 18.22 -23.18
N ALA A 23 -3.41 19.46 -23.67
CA ALA A 23 -4.02 20.57 -22.92
C ALA A 23 -5.56 20.56 -23.03
N ASN A 24 -6.16 19.41 -23.37
CA ASN A 24 -7.60 19.18 -23.31
C ASN A 24 -7.91 18.45 -22.00
N GLY A 25 -8.32 19.19 -20.97
CA GLY A 25 -9.17 18.71 -19.86
C GLY A 25 -8.87 17.33 -19.26
N SER A 26 -7.59 16.95 -19.09
CA SER A 26 -7.25 15.68 -18.42
C SER A 26 -7.71 15.76 -16.97
N ASN A 27 -8.60 14.85 -16.56
CA ASN A 27 -9.02 14.76 -15.17
C ASN A 27 -7.91 14.10 -14.33
N ALA A 28 -8.01 14.20 -13.00
CA ALA A 28 -7.01 13.65 -12.09
C ALA A 28 -6.81 12.12 -12.23
N VAL A 29 -7.87 11.37 -12.52
CA VAL A 29 -7.82 9.91 -12.67
C VAL A 29 -6.96 9.51 -13.87
N ASP A 30 -7.18 10.12 -15.02
CA ASP A 30 -6.39 9.86 -16.24
C ASP A 30 -4.91 10.14 -16.00
N THR A 31 -4.62 11.18 -15.21
CA THR A 31 -3.25 11.56 -14.85
C THR A 31 -2.62 10.54 -13.90
N PHE A 32 -3.36 10.05 -12.92
CA PHE A 32 -2.94 8.96 -12.04
C PHE A 32 -2.72 7.67 -12.81
N GLU A 33 -3.55 7.34 -13.78
CA GLU A 33 -3.38 6.15 -14.61
C GLU A 33 -2.13 6.24 -15.48
N ALA A 34 -1.93 7.37 -16.16
CA ALA A 34 -0.73 7.58 -16.96
C ALA A 34 0.54 7.48 -16.10
N PHE A 35 0.49 8.02 -14.87
CA PHE A 35 1.58 7.91 -13.92
C PHE A 35 1.79 6.47 -13.42
N ALA A 36 0.72 5.75 -13.10
CA ALA A 36 0.78 4.35 -12.69
C ALA A 36 1.44 3.49 -13.77
N ARG A 37 1.04 3.65 -15.04
CA ARG A 37 1.65 2.94 -16.17
C ARG A 37 3.15 3.22 -16.29
N TYR A 38 3.59 4.44 -16.01
CA TYR A 38 5.01 4.78 -15.99
C TYR A 38 5.75 4.08 -14.85
N LEU A 39 5.22 4.13 -13.62
CA LEU A 39 5.83 3.48 -12.46
C LEU A 39 5.88 1.94 -12.58
N ASP A 40 4.85 1.36 -13.19
CA ASP A 40 4.72 -0.09 -13.43
C ASP A 40 5.53 -0.55 -14.67
N SER A 41 6.11 0.38 -15.43
CA SER A 41 6.93 0.05 -16.60
C SER A 41 8.33 -0.45 -16.22
N THR A 42 9.01 -1.09 -17.17
CA THR A 42 10.41 -1.51 -17.01
C THR A 42 11.41 -0.37 -17.23
N ALA A 43 10.94 0.85 -17.51
CA ALA A 43 11.82 1.98 -17.75
C ALA A 43 12.51 2.42 -16.44
N PRO A 44 13.79 2.84 -16.49
CA PRO A 44 14.44 3.46 -15.35
C PRO A 44 13.65 4.69 -14.89
N TRP A 45 13.56 4.87 -13.57
CA TRP A 45 12.89 6.04 -13.01
C TRP A 45 13.70 7.30 -13.27
N ASP A 46 13.16 8.19 -14.10
CA ASP A 46 13.63 9.56 -14.29
C ASP A 46 12.87 10.53 -13.37
N ARG A 47 13.61 11.23 -12.50
CA ARG A 47 13.09 12.25 -11.58
C ARG A 47 12.30 13.33 -12.30
N LYS A 48 12.78 13.84 -13.44
CA LYS A 48 12.09 14.90 -14.19
C LYS A 48 10.73 14.44 -14.69
N VAL A 49 10.63 13.18 -15.09
CA VAL A 49 9.37 12.58 -15.55
C VAL A 49 8.39 12.43 -14.38
N ILE A 50 8.86 11.94 -13.23
CA ILE A 50 8.02 11.83 -12.02
C ILE A 50 7.54 13.22 -11.58
N ASP A 51 8.42 14.22 -11.54
CA ASP A 51 8.07 15.58 -11.16
C ASP A 51 7.10 16.22 -12.16
N ALA A 52 7.23 15.94 -13.47
CA ALA A 52 6.25 16.37 -14.46
C ALA A 52 4.88 15.70 -14.27
N HIS A 53 4.83 14.41 -13.92
CA HIS A 53 3.58 13.74 -13.55
C HIS A 53 2.96 14.36 -12.30
N ARG A 54 3.76 14.68 -11.28
CA ARG A 54 3.29 15.37 -10.08
C ARG A 54 2.62 16.69 -10.42
N GLN A 55 3.30 17.53 -11.20
CA GLN A 55 2.73 18.83 -11.60
C GLN A 55 1.44 18.66 -12.40
N ARG A 56 1.37 17.66 -13.29
CA ARG A 56 0.12 17.35 -14.00
C ARG A 56 -0.99 16.90 -13.04
N CYS A 57 -0.70 16.05 -12.06
CA CYS A 57 -1.72 15.63 -11.08
C CYS A 57 -2.24 16.84 -10.29
N LEU A 58 -1.36 17.75 -9.88
CA LEU A 58 -1.74 18.95 -9.13
C LEU A 58 -2.44 20.03 -9.98
N ALA A 59 -2.20 20.03 -11.29
CA ALA A 59 -2.83 20.94 -12.25
C ALA A 59 -4.10 20.37 -12.89
N SER A 60 -4.32 19.06 -12.76
CA SER A 60 -5.49 18.39 -13.34
C SER A 60 -6.79 18.91 -12.71
N GLY A 61 -7.84 18.96 -13.52
CA GLY A 61 -9.18 19.33 -13.04
C GLY A 61 -9.75 18.25 -12.12
N GLY A 62 -10.86 18.58 -11.46
CA GLY A 62 -11.53 17.65 -10.56
C GLY A 62 -11.93 16.33 -11.19
N SER A 63 -12.04 15.31 -10.34
CA SER A 63 -12.51 13.99 -10.72
C SER A 63 -13.69 13.60 -9.85
N GLU A 64 -14.84 13.34 -10.49
CA GLU A 64 -16.03 12.83 -9.80
C GLU A 64 -15.75 11.54 -9.01
N VAL A 65 -14.82 10.72 -9.50
CA VAL A 65 -14.39 9.48 -8.82
C VAL A 65 -13.69 9.80 -7.49
N LEU A 66 -12.76 10.75 -7.50
CA LEU A 66 -12.06 11.16 -6.27
C LEU A 66 -13.02 11.91 -5.33
N ASP A 67 -13.92 12.74 -5.88
CA ASP A 67 -14.95 13.45 -5.10
C ASP A 67 -15.94 12.48 -4.43
N ALA A 68 -16.22 11.33 -5.06
CA ALA A 68 -17.01 10.24 -4.49
C ALA A 68 -16.23 9.45 -3.42
N CYS A 69 -14.90 9.45 -3.45
CA CYS A 69 -14.08 8.72 -2.49
C CYS A 69 -13.73 9.55 -1.25
N PHE A 70 -13.48 10.85 -1.42
CA PHE A 70 -12.91 11.72 -0.39
C PHE A 70 -13.79 12.95 -0.08
N VAL A 71 -13.71 13.41 1.16
CA VAL A 71 -14.20 14.71 1.62
C VAL A 71 -13.16 15.78 1.22
N GLY A 72 -13.60 16.93 0.71
CA GLY A 72 -12.73 17.98 0.17
C GLY A 72 -12.39 17.79 -1.32
N GLY A 73 -12.24 16.54 -1.77
CA GLY A 73 -12.22 16.19 -3.20
C GLY A 73 -11.19 16.97 -4.04
N ARG A 74 -11.62 17.35 -5.25
CA ARG A 74 -10.85 17.96 -6.35
C ARG A 74 -10.02 19.19 -6.04
N ASP A 75 -10.38 19.98 -5.04
CA ASP A 75 -9.71 21.25 -4.74
C ASP A 75 -8.66 21.10 -3.62
N ASP A 76 -8.58 19.90 -3.00
CA ASP A 76 -7.60 19.59 -1.96
C ASP A 76 -6.26 19.15 -2.57
N LYS A 77 -5.43 20.16 -2.87
CA LYS A 77 -4.06 19.96 -3.37
C LYS A 77 -3.20 19.15 -2.41
N ALA A 78 -3.43 19.25 -1.09
CA ALA A 78 -2.64 18.51 -0.12
C ALA A 78 -2.96 17.01 -0.20
N LEU A 79 -4.25 16.67 -0.32
CA LEU A 79 -4.68 15.29 -0.53
C LEU A 79 -4.15 14.72 -1.86
N LEU A 80 -4.25 15.46 -2.97
CA LEU A 80 -3.72 15.01 -4.26
C LEU A 80 -2.21 14.77 -4.20
N GLN A 81 -1.47 15.64 -3.51
CA GLN A 81 -0.04 15.47 -3.32
C GLN A 81 0.29 14.25 -2.43
N ALA A 82 -0.48 14.02 -1.38
CA ALA A 82 -0.35 12.85 -0.53
C ALA A 82 -0.62 11.56 -1.32
N LEU A 83 -1.73 11.48 -2.07
CA LEU A 83 -2.05 10.33 -2.92
C LEU A 83 -0.97 10.06 -3.97
N PHE A 84 -0.37 11.12 -4.54
CA PHE A 84 0.77 10.99 -5.44
C PHE A 84 1.98 10.35 -4.75
N ARG A 85 2.39 10.87 -3.58
CA ARG A 85 3.52 10.34 -2.83
C ARG A 85 3.29 8.91 -2.36
N LEU A 86 2.08 8.59 -1.90
CA LEU A 86 1.68 7.23 -1.52
C LEU A 86 1.74 6.27 -2.71
N ARG A 87 1.31 6.70 -3.89
CA ARG A 87 1.46 5.91 -5.12
C ARG A 87 2.93 5.65 -5.41
N VAL A 88 3.80 6.65 -5.32
CA VAL A 88 5.26 6.45 -5.48
C VAL A 88 5.77 5.45 -4.46
N ALA A 89 5.52 5.69 -3.17
CA ALA A 89 5.97 4.89 -2.03
C ALA A 89 5.54 3.42 -2.10
N SER A 90 4.46 3.09 -2.83
CA SER A 90 4.02 1.70 -3.02
C SER A 90 4.92 0.85 -3.93
N HIS A 91 6.00 1.41 -4.51
CA HIS A 91 6.90 0.71 -5.43
C HIS A 91 8.28 0.44 -4.81
N PRO A 92 8.97 -0.63 -5.22
CA PRO A 92 10.28 -0.98 -4.66
C PRO A 92 11.37 0.06 -4.88
N ASN A 93 11.33 0.80 -5.99
CA ASN A 93 12.34 1.81 -6.33
C ASN A 93 12.05 3.19 -5.70
N ALA A 94 11.02 3.27 -4.85
CA ALA A 94 10.55 4.55 -4.32
C ALA A 94 11.52 5.20 -3.34
N VAL A 95 12.28 4.40 -2.60
CA VAL A 95 13.17 4.87 -1.52
C VAL A 95 14.18 5.88 -2.04
N ASP A 96 14.84 5.60 -3.16
CA ASP A 96 15.87 6.49 -3.72
C ASP A 96 15.28 7.83 -4.17
N TYR A 97 14.12 7.80 -4.83
CA TYR A 97 13.42 9.02 -5.25
C TYR A 97 12.96 9.85 -4.03
N LEU A 98 12.27 9.21 -3.08
CA LEU A 98 11.71 9.90 -1.90
C LEU A 98 12.80 10.41 -0.95
N ALA A 99 13.93 9.71 -0.85
CA ALA A 99 15.10 10.19 -0.11
C ALA A 99 15.72 11.42 -0.80
N ALA A 100 15.88 11.39 -2.14
CA ALA A 100 16.43 12.51 -2.90
C ALA A 100 15.54 13.76 -2.92
N THR A 101 14.24 13.62 -2.68
CA THR A 101 13.30 14.75 -2.53
C THR A 101 13.07 15.16 -1.08
N GLY A 102 13.60 14.41 -0.11
CA GLY A 102 13.39 14.67 1.32
C GLY A 102 11.97 14.33 1.82
N GLU A 103 11.22 13.53 1.06
CA GLU A 103 9.80 13.24 1.30
C GLU A 103 9.57 11.87 1.98
N CYS A 104 10.63 11.09 2.21
CA CYS A 104 10.51 9.78 2.86
C CYS A 104 9.86 9.88 4.26
N GLY A 105 10.13 10.97 4.99
CA GLY A 105 9.60 11.18 6.34
C GLY A 105 8.11 11.53 6.42
N THR A 106 7.45 11.88 5.30
CA THR A 106 6.04 12.34 5.32
C THR A 106 5.04 11.23 4.98
N ILE A 107 5.51 10.04 4.58
CA ILE A 107 4.65 8.97 4.06
C ILE A 107 3.59 8.52 5.09
N GLY A 108 3.94 8.50 6.37
CA GLY A 108 2.99 8.19 7.45
C GLY A 108 1.88 9.23 7.58
N ASP A 109 2.24 10.51 7.63
CA ASP A 109 1.30 11.61 7.72
C ASP A 109 0.42 11.71 6.47
N ASP A 110 0.99 11.46 5.29
CA ASP A 110 0.25 11.42 4.02
C ASP A 110 -0.79 10.29 4.00
N ALA A 111 -0.43 9.10 4.49
CA ALA A 111 -1.34 7.97 4.58
C ALA A 111 -2.49 8.28 5.54
N LEU A 112 -2.19 8.88 6.69
CA LEU A 112 -3.19 9.29 7.68
C LEU A 112 -4.11 10.39 7.15
N LEU A 113 -3.56 11.38 6.44
CA LEU A 113 -4.32 12.42 5.77
C LEU A 113 -5.32 11.83 4.77
N ALA A 114 -4.86 10.91 3.91
CA ALA A 114 -5.74 10.23 2.96
C ALA A 114 -6.84 9.43 3.66
N LEU A 115 -6.50 8.71 4.74
CA LEU A 115 -7.48 7.93 5.51
C LEU A 115 -8.53 8.80 6.21
N ARG A 116 -8.14 9.96 6.75
CA ARG A 116 -9.05 10.95 7.34
C ARG A 116 -9.98 11.55 6.30
N ALA A 117 -9.47 11.79 5.10
CA ALA A 117 -10.23 12.37 4.01
C ALA A 117 -11.23 11.37 3.40
N LEU A 118 -11.14 10.06 3.66
CA LEU A 118 -12.09 9.11 3.09
C LEU A 118 -13.51 9.35 3.59
N ARG A 119 -14.48 9.27 2.68
CA ARG A 119 -15.90 9.13 3.05
C ARG A 119 -16.13 7.77 3.71
N ALA A 120 -17.12 7.68 4.60
CA ALA A 120 -17.39 6.48 5.38
C ALA A 120 -17.65 5.25 4.48
N GLU A 121 -18.44 5.41 3.41
CA GLU A 121 -18.76 4.33 2.48
C GLU A 121 -17.51 3.84 1.74
N SER A 122 -16.68 4.78 1.30
CA SER A 122 -15.43 4.49 0.59
C SER A 122 -14.42 3.83 1.51
N ARG A 123 -14.34 4.27 2.77
CA ARG A 123 -13.50 3.65 3.80
C ARG A 123 -13.91 2.20 4.04
N ALA A 124 -15.19 1.94 4.26
CA ALA A 124 -15.70 0.58 4.44
C ALA A 124 -15.43 -0.31 3.22
N ALA A 125 -15.66 0.20 2.01
CA ALA A 125 -15.40 -0.54 0.77
C ALA A 125 -13.91 -0.89 0.58
N LEU A 126 -13.01 0.00 1.01
CA LEU A 126 -11.57 -0.19 0.90
C LEU A 126 -11.04 -1.31 1.79
N LEU A 127 -11.61 -1.52 2.98
CA LEU A 127 -11.19 -2.59 3.90
C LEU A 127 -11.26 -3.98 3.24
N HIS A 128 -12.25 -4.17 2.35
CA HIS A 128 -12.45 -5.43 1.62
C HIS A 128 -11.59 -5.56 0.35
N LYS A 129 -10.78 -4.55 0.03
CA LYS A 129 -9.97 -4.49 -1.20
C LYS A 129 -8.47 -4.37 -0.96
N ILE A 130 -8.00 -4.63 0.27
CA ILE A 130 -6.58 -4.58 0.58
C ILE A 130 -5.78 -5.52 -0.34
N GLU A 131 -4.69 -4.99 -0.88
CA GLU A 131 -3.72 -5.70 -1.70
C GLU A 131 -2.37 -5.78 -0.97
N LEU A 132 -1.61 -6.85 -1.24
CA LEU A 132 -0.19 -6.93 -0.89
C LEU A 132 0.62 -6.79 -2.17
N THR A 133 1.54 -5.84 -2.18
CA THR A 133 2.49 -5.72 -3.30
C THR A 133 3.45 -6.92 -3.31
N PRO A 134 4.17 -7.17 -4.41
CA PRO A 134 5.20 -8.21 -4.45
C PRO A 134 6.30 -8.06 -3.40
N HIS A 135 6.42 -6.92 -2.72
CA HIS A 135 7.38 -6.66 -1.64
C HIS A 135 6.75 -6.75 -0.23
N GLY A 136 5.45 -7.04 -0.17
CA GLY A 136 4.69 -7.18 1.07
C GLY A 136 4.04 -5.90 1.56
N LEU A 137 4.17 -4.78 0.86
CA LEU A 137 3.52 -3.54 1.28
C LEU A 137 2.00 -3.70 1.21
N MET A 138 1.29 -3.29 2.26
CA MET A 138 -0.15 -3.26 2.31
C MET A 138 -0.67 -2.00 1.64
N VAL A 139 -1.48 -2.14 0.59
CA VAL A 139 -2.02 -0.98 -0.16
C VAL A 139 -3.52 -1.09 -0.31
N LEU A 140 -4.22 0.03 -0.12
CA LEU A 140 -5.65 0.17 -0.35
C LEU A 140 -5.86 0.86 -1.71
N PRO A 141 -6.33 0.13 -2.74
CA PRO A 141 -6.58 0.71 -4.06
C PRO A 141 -7.83 1.57 -4.05
N VAL A 142 -7.70 2.85 -4.41
CA VAL A 142 -8.83 3.78 -4.47
C VAL A 142 -9.78 3.35 -5.59
N PRO A 143 -11.08 3.09 -5.33
CA PRO A 143 -12.01 2.63 -6.35
C PRO A 143 -12.09 3.58 -7.54
N GLY A 144 -12.04 3.03 -8.76
CA GLY A 144 -12.15 3.82 -10.00
C GLY A 144 -10.94 4.70 -10.33
N SER A 145 -9.83 4.57 -9.59
CA SER A 145 -8.60 5.33 -9.80
C SER A 145 -7.37 4.44 -9.70
N ALA A 146 -6.26 4.88 -10.28
CA ALA A 146 -4.96 4.24 -10.08
C ALA A 146 -4.24 4.71 -8.79
N ALA A 147 -4.86 5.63 -8.03
CA ALA A 147 -4.38 6.04 -6.72
C ALA A 147 -4.41 4.88 -5.72
N ARG A 148 -3.43 4.86 -4.82
CA ARG A 148 -3.28 3.85 -3.77
C ARG A 148 -2.95 4.53 -2.45
N ILE A 149 -3.55 4.07 -1.37
CA ILE A 149 -3.16 4.46 -0.01
C ILE A 149 -2.23 3.37 0.50
N LEU A 150 -0.94 3.67 0.61
CA LEU A 150 0.02 2.79 1.25
C LEU A 150 -0.21 2.80 2.76
N LEU A 151 -0.46 1.64 3.36
CA LEU A 151 -0.57 1.54 4.81
C LEU A 151 0.80 1.70 5.45
N HIS A 152 0.84 2.53 6.48
CA HIS A 152 2.01 2.84 7.29
C HIS A 152 1.67 2.57 8.77
N PRO A 153 2.63 2.26 9.66
CA PRO A 153 2.35 2.06 11.09
C PRO A 153 1.54 3.18 11.75
N GLU A 154 1.70 4.42 11.28
CA GLU A 154 0.92 5.56 11.77
C GLU A 154 -0.59 5.44 11.49
N CYS A 155 -0.98 4.74 10.42
CA CYS A 155 -2.38 4.42 10.13
C CYS A 155 -3.01 3.47 11.15
N LEU A 156 -2.19 2.81 11.99
CA LEU A 156 -2.60 1.82 12.99
C LEU A 156 -2.40 2.36 14.42
N SER A 157 -2.02 3.63 14.55
CA SER A 157 -1.79 4.30 15.83
C SER A 157 -3.11 4.71 16.51
N GLU A 158 -3.02 5.48 17.59
CA GLU A 158 -4.18 6.14 18.25
C GLU A 158 -4.44 7.55 17.72
N LYS A 159 -3.75 7.97 16.63
CA LYS A 159 -4.01 9.27 16.00
C LYS A 159 -5.41 9.28 15.38
N ASP A 160 -6.03 10.47 15.34
CA ASP A 160 -7.31 10.68 14.65
C ASP A 160 -7.27 10.15 13.20
N GLY A 161 -8.37 9.58 12.72
CA GLY A 161 -8.50 8.94 11.39
C GLY A 161 -7.70 7.66 11.12
N ALA A 162 -6.88 7.20 12.08
CA ALA A 162 -6.25 5.88 12.03
C ALA A 162 -7.32 4.77 12.02
N PHE A 163 -6.93 3.54 11.69
CA PHE A 163 -7.81 2.38 11.76
C PHE A 163 -8.14 2.03 13.21
N THR A 164 -9.41 1.70 13.42
CA THR A 164 -9.85 1.03 14.65
C THR A 164 -9.35 -0.42 14.67
N ALA A 165 -9.42 -1.06 15.84
CA ALA A 165 -9.10 -2.48 15.98
C ALA A 165 -9.99 -3.38 15.09
N GLU A 166 -11.27 -3.04 14.97
CA GLU A 166 -12.23 -3.76 14.13
C GLU A 166 -11.93 -3.62 12.63
N GLU A 167 -11.53 -2.42 12.20
CA GLU A 167 -11.12 -2.19 10.82
C GLU A 167 -9.82 -2.95 10.51
N ALA A 168 -8.85 -2.93 11.43
CA ALA A 168 -7.62 -3.70 11.29
C ALA A 168 -7.90 -5.22 11.22
N CYS A 169 -8.82 -5.73 12.03
CA CYS A 169 -9.26 -7.13 11.94
C CYS A 169 -9.94 -7.44 10.60
N THR A 170 -10.80 -6.55 10.13
CA THR A 170 -11.46 -6.67 8.82
C THR A 170 -10.44 -6.69 7.68
N LEU A 171 -9.37 -5.89 7.77
CA LEU A 171 -8.25 -5.93 6.80
C LEU A 171 -7.56 -7.30 6.79
N LEU A 172 -7.30 -7.90 7.95
CA LEU A 172 -6.64 -9.21 8.05
C LEU A 172 -7.47 -10.34 7.41
N LEU A 173 -8.78 -10.32 7.65
CA LEU A 173 -9.73 -11.30 7.12
C LEU A 173 -10.18 -10.99 5.68
N SER A 174 -9.77 -9.84 5.15
CA SER A 174 -10.12 -9.38 3.82
C SER A 174 -9.63 -10.33 2.75
N LYS A 175 -10.61 -10.92 2.05
CA LYS A 175 -10.44 -11.76 0.88
C LYS A 175 -10.41 -10.87 -0.37
N GLY A 176 -9.31 -10.15 -0.53
CA GLY A 176 -9.09 -9.26 -1.68
C GLY A 176 -9.06 -10.04 -3.00
N HIS A 177 -8.94 -9.34 -4.13
CA HIS A 177 -8.73 -9.99 -5.42
C HIS A 177 -7.37 -10.73 -5.42
N ALA A 178 -7.40 -12.03 -5.18
CA ALA A 178 -6.26 -12.91 -5.39
C ALA A 178 -6.13 -13.22 -6.89
N VAL A 179 -4.90 -13.34 -7.38
CA VAL A 179 -4.60 -13.82 -8.75
C VAL A 179 -4.79 -15.35 -8.85
N GLY A 180 -5.12 -16.01 -7.74
CA GLY A 180 -5.34 -17.46 -7.64
C GLY A 180 -6.81 -17.89 -7.79
N PRO A 181 -7.06 -19.21 -7.84
CA PRO A 181 -8.40 -19.78 -8.05
C PRO A 181 -9.35 -19.55 -6.87
N GLU A 182 -8.83 -19.27 -5.67
CA GLU A 182 -9.63 -19.00 -4.49
C GLU A 182 -9.21 -17.69 -3.80
N PRO A 183 -10.17 -16.94 -3.25
CA PRO A 183 -9.86 -15.66 -2.61
C PRO A 183 -9.23 -15.90 -1.23
N GLU A 184 -7.96 -15.54 -1.11
CA GLU A 184 -7.15 -15.68 0.11
C GLU A 184 -7.29 -14.48 1.04
N THR A 185 -7.31 -14.73 2.37
CA THR A 185 -7.25 -13.67 3.38
C THR A 185 -5.93 -12.89 3.29
N CYS A 186 -5.89 -11.68 3.86
CA CYS A 186 -4.64 -10.91 3.90
C CYS A 186 -3.56 -11.64 4.70
N LEU A 187 -3.92 -12.34 5.78
CA LEU A 187 -3.02 -13.19 6.57
C LEU A 187 -2.35 -14.27 5.71
N LYS A 188 -3.15 -15.01 4.92
CA LYS A 188 -2.62 -16.04 4.04
C LYS A 188 -1.65 -15.45 3.02
N ARG A 189 -2.02 -14.31 2.44
CA ARG A 189 -1.17 -13.60 1.48
C ARG A 189 0.16 -13.11 2.11
N MET A 190 0.16 -12.67 3.38
CA MET A 190 1.39 -12.33 4.10
C MET A 190 2.33 -13.53 4.21
N LEU A 191 1.80 -14.72 4.53
CA LEU A 191 2.58 -15.97 4.55
C LEU A 191 3.12 -16.33 3.17
N CYS A 192 2.32 -16.21 2.11
CA CYS A 192 2.75 -16.44 0.74
C CYS A 192 3.90 -15.51 0.34
N VAL A 193 3.81 -14.22 0.65
CA VAL A 193 4.90 -13.25 0.40
C VAL A 193 6.16 -13.62 1.18
N ARG A 194 6.01 -13.96 2.47
CA ARG A 194 7.14 -14.42 3.29
C ARG A 194 7.84 -15.60 2.64
N LEU A 195 7.10 -16.64 2.25
CA LEU A 195 7.67 -17.84 1.64
C LEU A 195 8.35 -17.54 0.31
N ALA A 196 7.70 -16.75 -0.56
CA ALA A 196 8.23 -16.39 -1.87
C ALA A 196 9.52 -15.55 -1.81
N LYS A 197 9.73 -14.82 -0.70
CA LYS A 197 10.94 -13.99 -0.54
C LYS A 197 12.13 -14.73 0.04
N GLN A 198 11.97 -15.94 0.60
CA GLN A 198 13.11 -16.63 1.22
C GLN A 198 14.27 -16.88 0.24
N PRO A 199 15.53 -16.62 0.65
CA PRO A 199 15.99 -16.22 1.98
C PRO A 199 15.97 -14.70 2.25
N ARG A 200 15.56 -13.88 1.28
CA ARG A 200 15.43 -12.42 1.44
C ARG A 200 14.25 -12.09 2.36
N ARG A 201 14.36 -10.97 3.07
CA ARG A 201 13.28 -10.45 3.89
C ARG A 201 12.34 -9.58 3.05
N PRO A 202 11.03 -9.53 3.38
CA PRO A 202 10.15 -8.48 2.89
C PRO A 202 10.66 -7.09 3.24
N ASP A 203 10.06 -6.07 2.62
CA ASP A 203 10.40 -4.68 2.88
C ASP A 203 10.30 -4.33 4.38
N PRO A 204 11.27 -3.61 4.98
CA PRO A 204 11.20 -3.23 6.40
C PRO A 204 9.92 -2.47 6.79
N LEU A 205 9.41 -1.60 5.91
CA LEU A 205 8.15 -0.90 6.15
C LEU A 205 6.97 -1.88 6.11
N ALA A 206 6.99 -2.88 5.23
CA ALA A 206 5.99 -3.93 5.22
C ALA A 206 5.95 -4.68 6.56
N LEU A 207 7.10 -5.12 7.08
CA LEU A 207 7.19 -5.84 8.35
C LEU A 207 6.62 -5.03 9.52
N ARG A 208 7.00 -3.76 9.63
CA ARG A 208 6.49 -2.86 10.68
C ARG A 208 4.98 -2.65 10.56
N THR A 209 4.48 -2.51 9.33
CA THR A 209 3.05 -2.34 9.07
C THR A 209 2.27 -3.60 9.40
N TRP A 210 2.78 -4.79 9.07
CA TRP A 210 2.17 -6.08 9.41
C TRP A 210 2.10 -6.26 10.92
N CYS A 211 3.21 -6.02 11.62
CA CYS A 211 3.28 -6.06 13.08
C CYS A 211 2.25 -5.13 13.71
N SER A 212 2.22 -3.87 13.30
CA SER A 212 1.26 -2.88 13.80
C SER A 212 -0.20 -3.29 13.55
N THR A 213 -0.49 -3.86 12.38
CA THR A 213 -1.83 -4.32 12.01
C THR A 213 -2.27 -5.49 12.90
N LEU A 214 -1.42 -6.50 13.07
CA LEU A 214 -1.72 -7.68 13.89
C LEU A 214 -1.87 -7.31 15.36
N LEU A 215 -0.99 -6.45 15.89
CA LEU A 215 -1.10 -5.96 17.25
C LEU A 215 -2.37 -5.13 17.48
N LYS A 216 -2.80 -4.31 16.52
CA LYS A 216 -4.05 -3.55 16.63
C LYS A 216 -5.29 -4.47 16.54
N ALA A 217 -5.23 -5.50 15.72
CA ALA A 217 -6.38 -6.35 15.39
C ALA A 217 -6.60 -7.56 16.31
N HIS A 218 -5.64 -7.95 17.14
CA HIS A 218 -5.65 -9.28 17.78
C HIS A 218 -6.86 -9.58 18.66
N GLU A 219 -7.33 -8.63 19.49
CA GLU A 219 -8.48 -8.87 20.36
C GLU A 219 -9.77 -9.11 19.57
N PRO A 220 -10.23 -8.19 18.67
CA PRO A 220 -11.43 -8.47 17.87
C PRO A 220 -11.25 -9.69 16.96
N PHE A 221 -10.03 -9.96 16.50
CA PHE A 221 -9.75 -11.18 15.73
C PHE A 221 -10.05 -12.46 16.53
N PHE A 222 -9.80 -12.49 17.84
CA PHE A 222 -10.10 -13.68 18.65
C PHE A 222 -11.58 -13.81 19.05
N GLU A 223 -12.35 -12.73 18.91
CA GLU A 223 -13.77 -12.68 19.31
C GLU A 223 -14.74 -12.91 18.14
N ARG A 224 -14.26 -12.76 16.89
CA ARG A 224 -15.09 -12.86 15.69
C ARG A 224 -15.48 -14.30 15.35
N ALA A 225 -16.79 -14.53 15.22
CA ALA A 225 -17.37 -15.85 14.97
C ALA A 225 -17.01 -16.40 13.57
N GLU A 226 -16.71 -15.52 12.61
CA GLU A 226 -16.29 -15.90 11.26
C GLU A 226 -14.83 -16.37 11.16
N VAL A 227 -14.04 -16.20 12.23
CA VAL A 227 -12.63 -16.58 12.24
C VAL A 227 -12.50 -18.09 12.30
N THR A 228 -11.88 -18.65 11.27
CA THR A 228 -11.71 -20.09 11.17
C THR A 228 -10.47 -20.56 11.92
N ARG A 229 -10.39 -21.89 12.14
CA ARG A 229 -9.17 -22.52 12.65
C ARG A 229 -7.95 -22.21 11.76
N GLN A 230 -8.13 -22.17 10.44
CA GLN A 230 -7.04 -21.86 9.52
C GLN A 230 -6.57 -20.41 9.69
N ASP A 231 -7.50 -19.46 9.86
CA ASP A 231 -7.15 -18.06 10.10
C ASP A 231 -6.35 -17.90 11.39
N MET A 232 -6.73 -18.60 12.47
CA MET A 232 -5.99 -18.62 13.73
C MET A 232 -4.55 -19.17 13.57
N GLN A 233 -4.40 -20.24 12.79
CA GLN A 233 -3.09 -20.82 12.48
C GLN A 233 -2.25 -19.88 11.63
N ASP A 234 -2.83 -19.26 10.61
CA ASP A 234 -2.12 -18.31 9.76
C ASP A 234 -1.68 -17.09 10.58
N PHE A 235 -2.55 -16.57 11.46
CA PHE A 235 -2.24 -15.49 12.40
C PHE A 235 -1.07 -15.85 13.33
N GLU A 236 -1.10 -17.04 13.94
CA GLU A 236 -0.02 -17.57 14.80
C GLU A 236 1.32 -17.62 14.06
N LEU A 237 1.32 -18.17 12.84
CA LEU A 237 2.53 -18.35 12.03
C LEU A 237 3.16 -17.01 11.62
N VAL A 238 2.34 -16.01 11.28
CA VAL A 238 2.82 -14.67 10.97
C VAL A 238 3.40 -14.02 12.24
N MET A 239 2.68 -14.07 13.36
CA MET A 239 3.11 -13.43 14.61
C MET A 239 4.41 -14.01 15.17
N ARG A 240 4.58 -15.34 15.17
CA ARG A 240 5.85 -15.97 15.58
C ARG A 240 7.00 -15.53 14.73
N TRP A 241 6.80 -15.49 13.43
CA TRP A 241 7.84 -15.09 12.52
C TRP A 241 8.22 -13.62 12.65
N LEU A 242 7.23 -12.73 12.83
CA LEU A 242 7.52 -11.32 13.11
C LEU A 242 8.32 -11.17 14.41
N ALA A 243 8.04 -11.99 15.43
CA ALA A 243 8.80 -11.99 16.68
C ALA A 243 10.27 -12.42 16.54
N ASP A 244 10.60 -13.16 15.47
CA ASP A 244 11.96 -13.62 15.17
C ASP A 244 12.72 -12.67 14.23
N VAL A 245 12.00 -11.99 13.33
CA VAL A 245 12.60 -11.12 12.30
C VAL A 245 12.75 -9.69 12.75
N ASP A 246 11.85 -9.21 13.62
CA ASP A 246 11.79 -7.80 14.03
C ASP A 246 12.03 -7.60 15.53
N PRO A 247 13.29 -7.59 15.99
CA PRO A 247 13.62 -7.13 17.33
C PRO A 247 13.57 -5.59 17.47
N LEU A 248 13.27 -4.82 16.41
CA LEU A 248 13.62 -3.40 16.31
C LEU A 248 12.79 -2.47 17.21
N GLU A 249 11.62 -2.90 17.69
CA GLU A 249 10.74 -2.05 18.52
C GLU A 249 10.30 -2.70 19.84
N GLY A 250 10.96 -3.78 20.28
CA GLY A 250 10.62 -4.45 21.55
C GLY A 250 9.29 -5.23 21.55
N SER A 251 8.59 -5.25 20.42
CA SER A 251 7.29 -5.92 20.22
C SER A 251 7.38 -7.45 20.15
N GLY A 252 8.58 -8.03 20.00
CA GLY A 252 8.75 -9.48 19.84
C GLY A 252 8.22 -10.32 21.01
N ALA A 253 8.25 -9.80 22.24
CA ALA A 253 7.64 -10.48 23.39
C ALA A 253 6.11 -10.52 23.27
N SER A 254 5.49 -9.39 22.95
CA SER A 254 4.05 -9.28 22.69
C SER A 254 3.63 -10.19 21.52
N CYS A 255 4.40 -10.20 20.43
CA CYS A 255 4.13 -11.07 19.29
C CYS A 255 4.16 -12.56 19.67
N ARG A 256 5.14 -13.01 20.47
CA ARG A 256 5.19 -14.40 20.98
C ARG A 256 4.00 -14.72 21.89
N GLN A 257 3.65 -13.82 22.81
CA GLN A 257 2.54 -14.03 23.73
C GLN A 257 1.20 -14.14 22.97
N ILE A 258 0.96 -13.23 22.03
CA ILE A 258 -0.25 -13.23 21.22
C ILE A 258 -0.30 -14.46 20.30
N ALA A 259 0.84 -14.88 19.72
CA ALA A 259 0.89 -16.11 18.94
C ALA A 259 0.54 -17.36 19.77
N ALA A 260 1.02 -17.45 21.01
CA ALA A 260 0.66 -18.54 21.91
C ALA A 260 -0.85 -18.55 22.23
N ARG A 261 -1.48 -17.38 22.38
CA ARG A 261 -2.94 -17.26 22.53
C ARG A 261 -3.68 -17.76 21.27
N ALA A 262 -3.23 -17.36 20.08
CA ALA A 262 -3.81 -17.81 18.82
C ALA A 262 -3.71 -19.34 18.67
N LEU A 263 -2.57 -19.94 19.04
CA LEU A 263 -2.37 -21.38 19.03
C LEU A 263 -3.39 -22.10 19.94
N ALA A 264 -3.52 -21.64 21.19
CA ALA A 264 -4.47 -22.22 22.15
C ALA A 264 -5.93 -22.11 21.66
N ARG A 265 -6.32 -20.96 21.10
CA ARG A 265 -7.66 -20.80 20.51
C ARG A 265 -7.88 -21.72 19.31
N SER A 266 -6.87 -21.90 18.46
CA SER A 266 -6.97 -22.80 17.31
C SER A 266 -7.20 -24.26 17.69
N THR A 267 -6.73 -24.68 18.88
CA THR A 267 -6.96 -26.03 19.40
C THR A 267 -8.35 -26.21 20.00
N ASP A 268 -9.00 -25.13 20.41
CA ASP A 268 -10.34 -25.16 21.02
C ASP A 268 -11.47 -25.19 19.98
N LEU A 269 -11.21 -24.78 18.73
CA LEU A 269 -12.18 -24.74 17.62
C LEU A 269 -12.48 -26.13 17.00
N ASN A 270 -12.43 -27.22 17.80
CA ASN A 270 -12.72 -28.59 17.34
C ASN A 270 -14.21 -28.93 17.38
#